data_AF-A0A117LD38-F1
#
_entry.id   AF-A0A117LD38-F1
#
_cell.length_a   1.000
_cell.length_b   1.000
_cell.length_c   1.000
_cell.angle_alpha   90.00
_cell.angle_beta   90.00
_cell.angle_gamma   90.00
#
_symmetry.space_group_name_H-M   'P 1'
#
loop_
_entity.id
_entity.type
_entity.pdbx_description
1 polymer ?
#
loop_
_entity_poly.entity_id
_entity_poly.type
_entity_poly.pdbx_seq_one_letter_code
_entity_poly.pdbx_strand_id
1 'polypeptide(L)'
;MTELLKALDVINQTFKRALRGYNPVEVDEFLDRVADSLQAYAERCVELERELERLKEQIREYKGMRDSLQEALLMAQKSAD
;
A
#
# COMPACT_ATOMS: atom_id res chain seq x y z
N MET A 1 -5.62 -5.11 18.19
CA MET A 1 -4.92 -5.11 16.90
C MET A 1 -3.48 -5.46 17.18
N THR A 2 -2.96 -6.52 16.59
CA THR A 2 -1.53 -6.85 16.64
C THR A 2 -0.75 -5.78 15.91
N GLU A 3 0.32 -5.27 16.52
CA GLU A 3 1.24 -4.36 15.83
C GLU A 3 1.98 -5.11 14.72
N LEU A 4 2.09 -4.46 13.56
CA LEU A 4 2.83 -4.99 12.41
C LEU A 4 4.31 -4.70 12.58
N LEU A 5 5.14 -5.72 12.38
CA LEU A 5 6.60 -5.59 12.44
C LEU A 5 7.15 -4.97 11.16
N LYS A 6 8.10 -4.04 11.31
CA LYS A 6 8.94 -3.54 10.22
C LYS A 6 10.17 -4.43 10.05
N ALA A 7 10.83 -4.33 8.90
CA ALA A 7 12.08 -5.04 8.65
C ALA A 7 13.13 -4.78 9.75
N LEU A 8 13.25 -3.53 10.22
CA LEU A 8 14.16 -3.16 11.30
C LEU A 8 13.81 -3.82 12.65
N ASP A 9 12.52 -4.05 12.92
CA ASP A 9 12.08 -4.72 14.14
C ASP A 9 12.52 -6.18 14.14
N VAL A 10 12.47 -6.83 12.97
CA VAL A 10 12.92 -8.22 12.78
C VAL A 10 14.45 -8.33 12.88
N ILE A 11 15.20 -7.42 12.26
CA ILE A 11 16.67 -7.40 12.31
C ILE A 11 17.19 -7.22 13.74
N ASN A 12 16.53 -6.36 14.53
CA ASN A 12 16.94 -6.09 15.91
C ASN A 12 16.40 -7.12 16.91
N GLN A 13 15.61 -8.10 16.47
CA GLN A 13 14.99 -9.06 17.37
C GLN A 13 16.05 -10.01 17.92
N THR A 14 16.16 -10.06 19.25
CA THR A 14 17.02 -11.01 19.95
C THR A 14 16.20 -12.07 20.66
N PHE A 15 16.70 -13.30 20.70
CA PHE A 15 16.04 -14.43 21.36
C PHE A 15 16.89 -14.95 22.51
N LYS A 16 16.23 -15.33 23.61
CA LYS A 16 16.90 -16.00 24.73
C LYS A 16 17.30 -17.41 24.32
N ARG A 17 18.50 -17.84 24.72
CA ARG A 17 18.95 -19.22 24.53
C ARG A 17 18.29 -20.13 25.57
N ALA A 18 17.90 -21.33 25.14
CA ALA A 18 17.38 -22.39 25.99
C ALA A 18 18.13 -23.69 25.71
N LEU A 19 18.08 -24.65 26.66
CA LEU A 19 18.80 -25.93 26.56
C LEU A 19 18.40 -26.76 25.32
N ARG A 20 17.18 -26.55 24.82
CA ARG A 20 16.69 -27.05 23.54
C ARG A 20 16.04 -25.89 22.78
N GLY A 21 16.26 -25.83 21.48
CA GLY A 21 15.73 -24.79 20.60
C GLY A 21 16.22 -24.97 19.17
N TYR A 22 15.77 -24.09 18.29
CA TYR A 22 16.25 -24.03 16.91
C TYR A 22 17.72 -23.62 16.86
N ASN A 23 18.40 -24.02 15.78
CA ASN A 23 19.76 -23.58 15.50
C ASN A 23 19.76 -22.07 15.27
N PRO A 24 20.49 -21.26 16.08
CA PRO A 24 20.50 -19.81 15.94
C PRO A 24 20.89 -19.34 14.53
N VAL A 25 21.84 -20.01 13.88
CA VAL A 25 22.30 -19.64 12.53
C VAL A 25 21.18 -19.79 11.50
N GLU A 26 20.44 -20.90 11.53
CA GLU A 26 19.31 -21.12 10.62
C GLU A 26 18.16 -20.15 10.87
N VAL A 27 17.94 -19.78 12.14
CA VAL A 27 16.95 -18.78 12.51
C VAL A 27 17.36 -17.40 12.00
N ASP A 28 18.61 -17.00 12.21
CA ASP A 28 19.12 -15.70 11.76
C ASP A 28 19.02 -15.58 10.22
N GLU A 29 19.46 -16.59 9.47
CA GLU A 29 19.31 -16.63 8.00
C GLU A 29 17.85 -16.56 7.53
N PHE A 30 16.92 -17.13 8.30
CA PHE A 30 15.49 -17.03 8.00
C PHE A 30 14.97 -15.62 8.29
N LEU A 31 15.36 -15.02 9.41
CA LEU A 31 14.95 -13.68 9.81
C LEU A 31 15.47 -12.61 8.84
N ASP A 32 16.66 -12.77 8.28
CA ASP A 32 17.17 -11.91 7.20
C ASP A 32 16.23 -11.92 6.00
N ARG A 33 15.83 -13.11 5.51
CA ARG A 33 14.89 -13.24 4.39
C ARG A 33 13.50 -12.68 4.71
N VAL A 34 13.07 -12.81 5.97
CA VAL A 34 11.81 -12.22 6.44
C VAL A 34 11.89 -10.69 6.43
N ALA A 35 13.00 -10.11 6.92
CA ALA A 35 13.21 -8.67 6.92
C ALA A 35 13.24 -8.11 5.49
N ASP A 36 13.96 -8.76 4.56
CA ASP A 36 13.99 -8.40 3.15
C ASP A 36 12.58 -8.44 2.53
N SER A 37 11.82 -9.48 2.82
CA SER A 37 10.45 -9.62 2.33
C SER A 37 9.54 -8.52 2.88
N LEU A 38 9.63 -8.21 4.17
CA LEU A 38 8.86 -7.13 4.80
C LEU A 38 9.18 -5.78 4.17
N GLN A 39 10.45 -5.51 3.88
CA GLN A 39 10.88 -4.29 3.21
C GLN A 39 10.27 -4.21 1.80
N ALA A 40 10.38 -5.28 1.01
CA ALA A 40 9.80 -5.33 -0.33
C ALA A 40 8.28 -5.15 -0.33
N TYR A 41 7.57 -5.76 0.62
CA TYR A 41 6.13 -5.56 0.77
C TYR A 41 5.78 -4.13 1.18
N ALA A 42 6.55 -3.51 2.08
CA ALA A 42 6.32 -2.13 2.48
C ALA A 42 6.50 -1.17 1.29
N GLU A 43 7.53 -1.34 0.48
CA GLU A 43 7.75 -0.57 -0.74
C GLU A 43 6.60 -0.73 -1.73
N ARG A 44 6.19 -1.99 -1.97
CA ARG A 44 5.05 -2.28 -2.85
C ARG A 44 3.74 -1.68 -2.34
N CYS A 45 3.50 -1.68 -1.03
CA CYS A 45 2.32 -1.04 -0.46
C CYS A 45 2.32 0.48 -0.74
N VAL A 46 3.46 1.15 -0.54
CA VAL A 46 3.59 2.58 -0.85
C VAL A 46 3.36 2.87 -2.34
N GLU A 47 3.88 2.03 -3.23
CA GLU A 47 3.65 2.15 -4.67
C GLU A 47 2.17 1.98 -5.04
N LEU A 48 1.51 0.96 -4.48
CA LEU A 48 0.09 0.70 -4.71
C LEU A 48 -0.79 1.82 -4.15
N GLU A 49 -0.45 2.37 -2.98
CA GLU A 49 -1.16 3.53 -2.41
C GLU A 49 -1.05 4.77 -3.30
N ARG A 50 0.14 5.02 -3.87
CA ARG A 50 0.36 6.12 -4.83
C ARG A 50 -0.44 5.90 -6.11
N GLU A 51 -0.45 4.68 -6.64
CA GLU A 51 -1.23 4.34 -7.83
C GLU A 51 -2.73 4.50 -7.58
N LEU A 52 -3.21 4.05 -6.42
CA LEU A 52 -4.60 4.22 -6.01
C LEU A 52 -4.99 5.70 -5.94
N GLU A 53 -4.15 6.55 -5.36
CA GLU A 53 -4.44 7.99 -5.29
C GLU A 53 -4.47 8.62 -6.69
N ARG A 54 -3.53 8.25 -7.57
CA ARG A 54 -3.52 8.70 -8.97
C ARG A 54 -4.80 8.29 -9.72
N LEU A 55 -5.24 7.04 -9.56
CA LEU A 55 -6.46 6.54 -10.20
C LEU A 55 -7.72 7.22 -9.65
N LYS A 56 -7.76 7.49 -8.33
CA LYS A 56 -8.85 8.25 -7.71
C LYS A 56 -8.94 9.66 -8.28
N GLU A 57 -7.81 10.33 -8.49
CA GLU A 57 -7.79 11.67 -9.10
C GLU A 57 -8.34 11.64 -10.53
N GLN A 58 -7.87 10.70 -11.36
CA GLN A 58 -8.40 10.54 -12.71
C GLN A 58 -9.92 10.31 -12.72
N ILE A 59 -10.44 9.49 -11.79
CA ILE A 59 -11.88 9.29 -11.64
C ILE A 59 -12.61 10.59 -11.26
N ARG A 60 -12.03 11.42 -10.39
CA ARG A 60 -12.59 12.74 -10.04
C ARG A 60 -12.66 13.65 -11.27
N GLU A 61 -11.58 13.74 -12.04
CA GLU A 61 -11.52 14.54 -13.27
C GLU A 61 -12.57 14.10 -14.29
N TYR A 62 -12.68 12.78 -14.56
CA TYR A 62 -13.68 12.24 -15.49
C TYR A 62 -15.12 12.54 -15.04
N LYS A 63 -15.40 12.43 -13.73
CA LYS A 63 -16.72 12.79 -13.18
C LYS A 63 -17.02 14.27 -13.39
N GLY A 64 -16.06 15.15 -13.09
CA GLY A 64 -16.21 16.59 -13.31
C GLY A 64 -16.50 16.94 -14.77
N MET A 65 -15.74 16.37 -15.70
CA MET A 65 -15.94 16.59 -17.14
C MET A 65 -17.32 16.09 -17.61
N ARG A 66 -17.76 14.92 -17.13
CA ARG A 66 -19.08 14.39 -17.44
C ARG A 66 -20.19 15.32 -16.93
N ASP A 67 -20.05 15.84 -15.72
CA ASP A 67 -21.06 16.71 -15.11
C ASP A 67 -21.13 18.06 -15.85
N SER A 68 -19.99 18.65 -16.25
CA SER A 68 -19.96 19.86 -17.10
C SER A 68 -20.58 19.63 -18.48
N LEU A 69 -20.33 18.47 -19.10
CA LEU A 69 -20.97 18.12 -20.38
C LEU A 69 -22.49 17.99 -20.23
N GLN A 70 -22.95 17.36 -19.16
CA GLN A 70 -24.38 17.23 -18.87
C GLN A 70 -25.03 18.60 -18.65
N GLU A 71 -24.37 19.51 -17.94
CA GLU A 71 -24.84 20.88 -17.74
C GLU A 71 -24.93 21.66 -19.07
N ALA A 72 -23.90 21.57 -19.92
CA ALA A 72 -23.90 22.21 -21.24
C ALA A 72 -25.04 21.71 -22.13
N LEU A 73 -25.32 20.40 -22.13
CA LEU A 73 -26.43 19.80 -22.88
C LEU A 73 -27.80 20.29 -22.37
N LEU A 74 -27.98 20.39 -21.06
CA LEU A 74 -29.21 20.92 -20.46
C LEU A 74 -29.43 22.39 -20.80
N MET A 75 -28.37 23.21 -20.80
CA MET A 75 -28.45 24.62 -21.20
C MET A 75 -28.81 24.77 -22.68
N ALA A 76 -28.23 23.96 -23.56
CA ALA A 76 -28.55 23.96 -24.98
C ALA A 76 -30.02 23.61 -25.23
N GLN A 77 -30.56 22.61 -24.52
CA GLN A 77 -31.98 22.24 -24.61
C GLN A 77 -32.90 23.40 -24.17
N LYS A 78 -32.65 24.00 -23.00
CA LYS A 78 -33.44 25.13 -22.48
C LYS A 78 -33.41 26.39 -23.36
N SER A 79 -32.38 26.54 -24.19
CA SER A 79 -32.26 27.69 -25.09
C SER A 79 -32.92 27.44 -26.45
N ALA A 80 -33.25 26.19 -26.75
CA ALA A 80 -33.94 25.79 -27.98
C ALA A 80 -35.46 25.73 -27.79
N ASP A 81 -35.93 25.57 -26.54
CA ASP A 81 -37.33 25.71 -26.10
C ASP A 81 -37.69 27.18 -25.80
#